data_AF-A0AAI9VA83-F1
#
_entry.id   AF-A0AAI9VA83-F1
#
_cell.length_a   1.000
_cell.length_b   1.000
_cell.length_c   1.000
_cell.angle_alpha   90.00
_cell.angle_beta   90.00
_cell.angle_gamma   90.00
#
_symmetry.space_group_name_H-M   'P 1'
#
loop_
_entity.id
_entity.type
_entity.pdbx_description
1 polymer ?
#
loop_
_entity_poly.entity_id
_entity_poly.type
_entity_poly.pdbx_seq_one_letter_code
_entity_poly.pdbx_strand_id
1 'polypeptide(L)'
;MAASAPAFKQAFSPHRLCLLAGFLICSTVAGPAIGADLRCPDYVIQHAPLIWLHSDDPYMPSDLLTHIQHTFPALDGKPIPDIPNLDLDNLETLNKFGDEVALTSNDDPLSYPEWIHGATPDADGRINNATPCVVVLVEKGERDLDAFYFYFYSFNEGMNISQVLEPFNRMVKGENAQSGIHFGDHVGDWEHNMIRFQDGKPTGIYYSQHVDGASFKWDDSALTKTDGRPIVYSARGSHANYPTRGNQIHNSVLVDYCDEGRRWDPILSAYFYHFDQESFTVTRLDPPAKSSPTPPPSSNLTSFFYYSGRWGDMAYPASDPRQEIVPKFGIKRIESGPTGPRHKHLVRKGLKPDQRRKMGWMEWGVGIYMSLYPCCLRGWRRWVFMGLVIAVLSGAVIGAVVAVKKYRNRKYTRLHAEDIPLDDFALEDGALLSSSDEEDAGKSSKFAKRH
;
A
#
# COMPACT_ATOMS: atom_id res chain seq x y z
N MET A 1 -86.59 62.34 7.52
CA MET A 1 -85.16 62.12 7.76
C MET A 1 -84.86 60.68 7.33
N ALA A 2 -84.05 60.55 6.26
CA ALA A 2 -83.44 59.34 5.65
C ALA A 2 -84.24 58.02 5.73
N ALA A 3 -85.05 57.58 4.75
CA ALA A 3 -84.74 57.09 3.38
C ALA A 3 -83.59 56.06 3.34
N SER A 4 -83.69 54.84 2.78
CA SER A 4 -84.69 54.17 1.93
C SER A 4 -84.34 52.68 1.79
N ALA A 5 -85.30 51.90 1.30
CA ALA A 5 -85.41 50.44 1.23
C ALA A 5 -84.54 49.75 0.11
N PRO A 6 -84.78 48.48 -0.33
CA PRO A 6 -83.91 47.33 -0.04
C PRO A 6 -83.47 46.49 -1.28
N ALA A 7 -82.70 45.42 -1.01
CA ALA A 7 -82.53 44.16 -1.78
C ALA A 7 -81.93 44.19 -3.21
N PHE A 8 -80.84 43.44 -3.45
CA PHE A 8 -80.83 42.25 -4.34
C PHE A 8 -79.46 41.53 -4.36
N LYS A 9 -79.53 40.25 -4.73
CA LYS A 9 -78.52 39.18 -4.80
C LYS A 9 -77.33 39.48 -5.74
N GLN A 10 -76.13 38.96 -5.43
CA GLN A 10 -75.35 38.06 -6.29
C GLN A 10 -73.94 37.74 -5.74
N ALA A 11 -73.41 36.63 -6.26
CA ALA A 11 -72.22 35.90 -5.89
C ALA A 11 -70.87 36.54 -6.29
N PHE A 12 -69.81 35.85 -5.85
CA PHE A 12 -68.39 35.89 -6.26
C PHE A 12 -67.37 36.56 -5.30
N SER A 13 -66.62 35.64 -4.67
CA SER A 13 -65.27 35.63 -4.09
C SER A 13 -64.17 36.29 -4.96
N PRO A 14 -62.85 36.31 -4.63
CA PRO A 14 -62.11 36.27 -3.34
C PRO A 14 -61.08 37.44 -3.23
N HIS A 15 -60.42 37.64 -2.08
CA HIS A 15 -58.93 37.66 -1.97
C HIS A 15 -58.40 38.14 -0.61
N ARG A 16 -57.36 37.42 -0.14
CA ARG A 16 -56.31 37.78 0.83
C ARG A 16 -56.64 37.67 2.33
N LEU A 17 -56.40 36.48 2.87
CA LEU A 17 -55.84 36.31 4.21
C LEU A 17 -54.46 35.63 4.04
N CYS A 18 -53.38 36.39 4.23
CA CYS A 18 -52.02 35.85 4.34
C CYS A 18 -51.66 35.75 5.83
N LEU A 19 -51.65 34.53 6.36
CA LEU A 19 -50.98 34.19 7.62
C LEU A 19 -49.75 33.35 7.26
N LEU A 20 -48.56 33.91 7.49
CA LEU A 20 -47.30 33.21 7.40
C LEU A 20 -47.15 32.27 8.61
N ALA A 21 -47.16 30.96 8.34
CA ALA A 21 -46.56 29.94 9.19
C ALA A 21 -45.85 28.94 8.26
N GLY A 22 -44.62 29.26 7.87
CA GLY A 22 -43.76 28.36 7.11
C GLY A 22 -42.94 27.52 8.07
N PHE A 23 -43.40 26.30 8.35
CA PHE A 23 -42.54 25.24 8.86
C PHE A 23 -41.52 24.89 7.76
N LEU A 24 -40.23 25.13 8.01
CA LEU A 24 -39.16 24.52 7.22
C LEU A 24 -39.19 23.01 7.48
N ILE A 25 -39.76 22.26 6.55
CA ILE A 25 -39.48 20.82 6.43
C ILE A 25 -38.12 20.74 5.76
N CYS A 26 -37.08 20.60 6.56
CA CYS A 26 -35.78 20.14 6.07
C CYS A 26 -35.96 18.66 5.75
N SER A 27 -36.30 18.35 4.49
CA SER A 27 -36.33 16.97 4.00
C SER A 27 -34.89 16.44 4.05
N THR A 28 -34.54 15.78 5.16
CA THR A 28 -33.42 14.84 5.17
C THR A 28 -33.83 13.72 4.23
N VAL A 29 -33.33 13.75 3.00
CA VAL A 29 -33.25 12.54 2.20
C VAL A 29 -32.25 11.66 2.92
N ALA A 30 -32.76 10.83 3.83
CA ALA A 30 -32.01 9.67 4.31
C ALA A 30 -31.63 8.88 3.05
N GLY A 31 -30.34 8.62 2.87
CA GLY A 31 -29.91 7.65 1.86
C GLY A 31 -30.67 6.34 2.11
N PRO A 32 -31.05 5.60 1.06
CA PRO A 32 -31.70 4.32 1.26
C PRO A 32 -30.75 3.44 2.07
N ALA A 33 -31.14 3.09 3.30
CA ALA A 33 -30.56 1.96 3.99
C ALA A 33 -30.75 0.74 3.07
N ILE A 34 -29.69 0.01 2.76
CA ILE A 34 -29.78 -1.24 2.00
C ILE A 34 -30.44 -2.29 2.89
N GLY A 35 -31.77 -2.18 3.01
CA GLY A 35 -32.66 -3.26 3.34
C GLY A 35 -33.36 -3.69 2.06
N ALA A 36 -32.98 -4.85 1.53
CA ALA A 36 -33.67 -5.64 0.50
C ALA A 36 -33.40 -5.41 -1.00
N ASP A 37 -32.53 -4.47 -1.43
CA ASP A 37 -32.09 -4.42 -2.84
C ASP A 37 -30.64 -4.93 -2.95
N LEU A 38 -30.45 -6.14 -3.49
CA LEU A 38 -29.14 -6.75 -3.73
C LEU A 38 -28.40 -6.12 -4.92
N ARG A 39 -28.79 -4.93 -5.37
CA ARG A 39 -28.21 -4.27 -6.53
C ARG A 39 -27.10 -3.29 -6.16
N CYS A 40 -26.02 -3.31 -6.93
CA CYS A 40 -24.97 -2.28 -6.83
C CYS A 40 -25.51 -0.87 -7.21
N PRO A 41 -25.28 0.18 -6.40
CA PRO A 41 -25.76 1.53 -6.72
C PRO A 41 -25.15 2.10 -8.01
N ASP A 42 -25.97 2.75 -8.84
CA ASP A 42 -25.55 3.25 -10.16
C ASP A 42 -24.39 4.26 -10.09
N TYR A 43 -24.31 5.07 -9.03
CA TYR A 43 -23.23 6.05 -8.88
C TYR A 43 -21.85 5.40 -8.68
N VAL A 44 -21.77 4.16 -8.19
CA VAL A 44 -20.52 3.40 -8.09
C VAL A 44 -19.97 3.18 -9.50
N ILE A 45 -20.81 2.73 -10.42
CA ILE A 45 -20.44 2.46 -11.81
C ILE A 45 -20.14 3.74 -12.59
N GLN A 46 -20.98 4.76 -12.43
CA GLN A 46 -20.82 6.04 -13.12
C GLN A 46 -19.50 6.76 -12.79
N HIS A 47 -18.90 6.46 -11.64
CA HIS A 47 -17.64 7.04 -11.20
C HIS A 47 -16.50 6.01 -11.12
N ALA A 48 -16.72 4.78 -11.59
CA ALA A 48 -15.72 3.72 -11.52
C ALA A 48 -14.44 4.13 -12.28
N PRO A 49 -13.25 3.74 -11.81
CA PRO A 49 -12.00 4.09 -12.51
C PRO A 49 -11.93 3.52 -13.92
N LEU A 50 -11.20 4.22 -14.79
CA LEU A 50 -10.83 3.79 -16.14
C LEU A 50 -9.31 3.66 -16.19
N ILE A 51 -8.82 2.52 -16.65
CA ILE A 51 -7.40 2.18 -16.51
C ILE A 51 -6.74 2.18 -17.88
N TRP A 52 -5.61 2.87 -17.99
CA TRP A 52 -4.62 2.65 -19.03
C TRP A 52 -3.62 1.61 -18.55
N LEU A 53 -3.60 0.48 -19.22
CA LEU A 53 -2.55 -0.52 -19.08
C LEU A 53 -1.35 -0.07 -19.91
N HIS A 54 -0.14 -0.29 -19.41
CA HIS A 54 1.08 0.12 -20.11
C HIS A 54 1.21 -0.61 -21.47
N SER A 55 1.69 0.08 -22.51
CA SER A 55 1.70 -0.45 -23.89
C SER A 55 2.50 -1.74 -24.04
N ASP A 56 3.61 -1.82 -23.32
CA ASP A 56 4.60 -2.90 -23.38
C ASP A 56 4.50 -3.89 -22.22
N ASP A 57 3.38 -3.88 -21.49
CA ASP A 57 3.13 -4.87 -20.44
C ASP A 57 2.62 -6.18 -21.06
N PRO A 58 3.26 -7.34 -20.81
CA PRO A 58 2.73 -8.62 -21.24
C PRO A 58 1.78 -9.25 -20.20
N TYR A 59 1.64 -8.68 -19.00
CA TYR A 59 0.85 -9.24 -17.90
C TYR A 59 -0.47 -8.46 -17.77
N MET A 60 -1.51 -8.98 -18.41
CA MET A 60 -2.83 -8.33 -18.47
C MET A 60 -3.71 -8.76 -17.28
N PRO A 61 -4.81 -8.03 -17.00
CA PRO A 61 -5.76 -8.42 -15.98
C PRO A 61 -6.24 -9.86 -16.17
N SER A 62 -6.26 -10.63 -15.08
CA SER A 62 -6.37 -12.09 -15.11
C SER A 62 -7.63 -12.61 -14.41
N ASP A 63 -8.20 -13.69 -14.92
CA ASP A 63 -9.38 -14.32 -14.31
C ASP A 63 -9.03 -15.05 -13.01
N LEU A 64 -9.77 -14.76 -11.93
CA LEU A 64 -9.51 -15.37 -10.62
C LEU A 64 -9.66 -16.90 -10.64
N LEU A 65 -10.68 -17.44 -11.31
CA LEU A 65 -10.93 -18.88 -11.34
C LEU A 65 -9.84 -19.60 -12.13
N THR A 66 -9.46 -19.05 -13.28
CA THR A 66 -8.35 -19.55 -14.09
C THR A 66 -7.06 -19.60 -13.28
N HIS A 67 -6.75 -18.53 -12.55
CA HIS A 67 -5.58 -18.52 -11.65
C HIS A 67 -5.63 -19.65 -10.63
N ILE A 68 -6.76 -19.81 -9.92
CA ILE A 68 -6.93 -20.89 -8.92
C ILE A 68 -6.71 -22.26 -9.58
N GLN A 69 -7.26 -22.50 -10.77
CA GLN A 69 -7.13 -23.76 -11.50
C GLN A 69 -5.70 -24.07 -11.98
N HIS A 70 -4.86 -23.05 -12.14
CA HIS A 70 -3.44 -23.18 -12.49
C HIS A 70 -2.51 -23.23 -11.27
N THR A 71 -3.08 -23.36 -10.07
CA THR A 71 -2.33 -23.47 -8.81
C THR A 71 -2.76 -24.70 -8.01
N PHE A 72 -1.94 -25.08 -7.03
CA PHE A 72 -2.26 -26.07 -6.02
C PHE A 72 -1.93 -25.53 -4.61
N PRO A 73 -2.68 -25.92 -3.58
CA PRO A 73 -2.41 -25.47 -2.22
C PRO A 73 -1.16 -26.16 -1.65
N ALA A 74 -0.23 -25.36 -1.15
CA ALA A 74 0.98 -25.83 -0.50
C ALA A 74 1.19 -25.14 0.85
N LEU A 75 1.76 -25.86 1.82
CA LEU A 75 2.21 -25.33 3.10
C LEU A 75 3.66 -25.76 3.33
N ASP A 76 4.52 -24.82 3.74
CA ASP A 76 5.97 -25.05 3.91
C ASP A 76 6.64 -25.68 2.67
N GLY A 77 6.20 -25.28 1.48
CA GLY A 77 6.71 -25.78 0.20
C GLY A 77 6.27 -27.21 -0.16
N LYS A 78 5.30 -27.78 0.56
CA LYS A 78 4.77 -29.13 0.30
C LYS A 78 3.29 -29.07 -0.10
N PRO A 79 2.88 -29.79 -1.16
CA PRO A 79 1.46 -29.90 -1.51
C PRO A 79 0.63 -30.44 -0.34
N ILE A 80 -0.54 -29.86 -0.12
CA ILE A 80 -1.52 -30.40 0.84
C ILE A 80 -2.31 -31.53 0.15
N PRO A 81 -2.31 -32.77 0.69
CA PRO A 81 -3.00 -33.89 0.06
C PRO A 81 -4.53 -33.79 0.21
N ASP A 82 -5.25 -34.55 -0.62
CA ASP A 82 -6.70 -34.77 -0.52
C ASP A 82 -7.56 -33.49 -0.56
N ILE A 83 -7.12 -32.49 -1.32
CA ILE A 83 -7.87 -31.26 -1.57
C ILE A 83 -8.80 -31.45 -2.78
N PRO A 84 -10.10 -31.11 -2.69
CA PRO A 84 -10.97 -31.08 -3.86
C PRO A 84 -10.52 -30.01 -4.86
N ASN A 85 -11.07 -30.05 -6.08
CA ASN A 85 -10.88 -28.97 -7.04
C ASN A 85 -11.35 -27.64 -6.41
N LEU A 86 -10.46 -26.66 -6.40
CA LEU A 86 -10.70 -25.37 -5.78
C LEU A 86 -11.37 -24.41 -6.77
N ASP A 87 -12.26 -23.57 -6.25
CA ASP A 87 -12.95 -22.53 -6.98
C ASP A 87 -13.28 -21.34 -6.06
N LEU A 88 -14.03 -20.37 -6.58
CA LEU A 88 -14.43 -19.17 -5.83
C LEU A 88 -15.48 -19.43 -4.74
N ASP A 89 -16.05 -20.64 -4.64
CA ASP A 89 -17.05 -21.04 -3.65
C ASP A 89 -16.46 -21.91 -2.53
N ASN A 90 -15.26 -22.47 -2.69
CA ASN A 90 -14.66 -23.35 -1.68
C ASN A 90 -13.21 -23.00 -1.26
N LEU A 91 -12.59 -21.96 -1.81
CA LEU A 91 -11.20 -21.59 -1.52
C LEU A 91 -10.90 -21.38 -0.02
N GLU A 92 -11.84 -20.83 0.74
CA GLU A 92 -11.71 -20.58 2.18
C GLU A 92 -11.55 -21.87 3.00
N THR A 93 -11.91 -23.03 2.44
CA THR A 93 -11.71 -24.32 3.13
C THR A 93 -10.24 -24.61 3.40
N LEU A 94 -9.33 -23.95 2.69
CA LEU A 94 -7.89 -23.99 2.93
C LEU A 94 -7.48 -23.33 4.25
N ASN A 95 -8.27 -22.41 4.78
CA ASN A 95 -7.96 -21.69 6.02
C ASN A 95 -7.84 -22.64 7.23
N LYS A 96 -8.40 -23.86 7.16
CA LYS A 96 -8.25 -24.89 8.20
C LYS A 96 -6.79 -25.35 8.38
N PHE A 97 -5.92 -25.09 7.40
CA PHE A 97 -4.50 -25.40 7.45
C PHE A 97 -3.62 -24.20 7.85
N GLY A 98 -4.22 -23.02 8.07
CA GLY A 98 -3.54 -21.79 8.49
C GLY A 98 -3.46 -20.72 7.40
N ASP A 99 -2.91 -19.56 7.77
CA ASP A 99 -2.88 -18.35 6.93
C ASP A 99 -1.67 -18.27 5.98
N GLU A 100 -0.78 -19.26 6.01
CA GLU A 100 0.41 -19.33 5.15
C GLU A 100 0.30 -20.41 4.07
N VAL A 101 -0.91 -20.95 3.84
CA VAL A 101 -1.16 -21.80 2.67
C VAL A 101 -0.99 -20.95 1.41
N ALA A 102 -0.14 -21.39 0.50
CA ALA A 102 0.11 -20.73 -0.78
C ALA A 102 -0.62 -21.44 -1.93
N LEU A 103 -1.19 -20.65 -2.85
CA LEU A 103 -1.62 -21.11 -4.17
C LEU A 103 -0.40 -21.21 -5.08
N THR A 104 0.38 -22.27 -4.93
CA THR A 104 1.63 -22.47 -5.66
C THR A 104 1.34 -22.82 -7.12
N SER A 105 2.05 -22.20 -8.06
CA SER A 105 1.91 -22.46 -9.50
C SER A 105 2.14 -23.94 -9.85
N ASN A 106 1.30 -24.49 -10.72
CA ASN A 106 1.50 -25.83 -11.31
C ASN A 106 2.69 -25.88 -12.28
N ASP A 107 3.04 -24.73 -12.87
CA ASP A 107 4.13 -24.56 -13.84
C ASP A 107 5.30 -23.80 -13.20
N ASP A 108 6.48 -23.82 -13.84
CA ASP A 108 7.56 -22.88 -13.47
C ASP A 108 7.15 -21.46 -13.91
N PRO A 109 6.91 -20.49 -13.00
CA PRO A 109 6.46 -19.15 -13.39
C PRO A 109 7.45 -18.43 -14.30
N LEU A 110 8.74 -18.75 -14.19
CA LEU A 110 9.80 -18.17 -15.03
C LEU A 110 9.87 -18.79 -16.44
N SER A 111 9.08 -19.83 -16.72
CA SER A 111 8.86 -20.32 -18.08
C SER A 111 7.78 -19.53 -18.84
N TYR A 112 7.12 -18.59 -18.14
CA TYR A 112 6.04 -17.74 -18.64
C TYR A 112 4.90 -18.52 -19.31
N PRO A 113 4.19 -19.37 -18.56
CA PRO A 113 3.06 -20.13 -19.10
C PRO A 113 1.92 -19.20 -19.54
N GLU A 114 1.17 -19.56 -20.57
CA GLU A 114 0.15 -18.67 -21.18
C GLU A 114 -0.84 -18.04 -20.17
N TRP A 115 -1.22 -18.76 -19.12
CA TRP A 115 -2.20 -18.29 -18.14
C TRP A 115 -1.75 -17.09 -17.29
N ILE A 116 -0.43 -16.85 -17.17
CA ILE A 116 0.07 -15.69 -16.41
C ILE A 116 -0.05 -14.37 -17.18
N HIS A 117 -0.23 -14.42 -18.50
CA HIS A 117 -0.37 -13.23 -19.33
C HIS A 117 -1.77 -12.60 -19.25
N GLY A 118 -2.73 -13.26 -18.61
CA GLY A 118 -4.09 -12.76 -18.43
C GLY A 118 -4.84 -12.56 -19.75
N ALA A 119 -5.83 -11.66 -19.75
CA ALA A 119 -6.69 -11.41 -20.90
C ALA A 119 -6.59 -9.95 -21.36
N THR A 120 -6.36 -9.77 -22.65
CA THR A 120 -6.26 -8.43 -23.26
C THR A 120 -7.66 -7.81 -23.42
N PRO A 121 -7.87 -6.55 -22.98
CA PRO A 121 -9.11 -5.82 -23.26
C PRO A 121 -9.35 -5.60 -24.76
N ASP A 122 -10.61 -5.55 -25.18
CA ASP A 122 -10.99 -5.14 -26.53
C ASP A 122 -10.96 -3.60 -26.69
N ALA A 123 -11.40 -3.11 -27.86
CA ALA A 123 -11.39 -1.68 -28.18
C ALA A 123 -12.28 -0.84 -27.27
N ASP A 124 -13.32 -1.44 -26.68
CA ASP A 124 -14.22 -0.79 -25.73
C ASP A 124 -13.72 -0.91 -24.28
N GLY A 125 -12.57 -1.58 -24.10
CA GLY A 125 -11.96 -1.84 -22.80
C GLY A 125 -12.60 -2.99 -22.04
N ARG A 126 -13.40 -3.84 -22.70
CA ARG A 126 -14.01 -5.03 -22.08
C ARG A 126 -13.08 -6.23 -22.18
N ILE A 127 -13.11 -7.07 -21.16
CA ILE A 127 -12.52 -8.41 -21.19
C ILE A 127 -13.68 -9.42 -21.25
N ASN A 128 -13.74 -10.21 -22.32
CA ASN A 128 -14.94 -10.99 -22.65
C ASN A 128 -15.04 -12.36 -21.94
N ASN A 129 -13.91 -13.03 -21.70
CA ASN A 129 -13.87 -14.41 -21.18
C ASN A 129 -13.11 -14.54 -19.85
N ALA A 130 -13.03 -13.46 -19.09
CA ALA A 130 -12.32 -13.41 -17.81
C ALA A 130 -12.98 -12.35 -16.92
N THR A 131 -13.02 -12.60 -15.60
CA THR A 131 -13.51 -11.67 -14.58
C THR A 131 -12.38 -11.23 -13.66
N PRO A 132 -11.56 -10.24 -14.07
CA PRO A 132 -10.37 -9.82 -13.33
C PRO A 132 -10.63 -8.74 -12.28
N CYS A 133 -11.87 -8.26 -12.15
CA CYS A 133 -12.22 -7.18 -11.22
C CYS A 133 -13.18 -7.65 -10.13
N VAL A 134 -12.94 -7.16 -8.91
CA VAL A 134 -13.84 -7.34 -7.77
C VAL A 134 -14.17 -5.96 -7.20
N VAL A 135 -15.45 -5.63 -7.15
CA VAL A 135 -15.96 -4.40 -6.54
C VAL A 135 -16.54 -4.74 -5.18
N VAL A 136 -15.99 -4.15 -4.11
CA VAL A 136 -16.46 -4.32 -2.73
C VAL A 136 -16.95 -2.99 -2.19
N LEU A 137 -18.22 -2.95 -1.79
CA LEU A 137 -18.86 -1.78 -1.17
C LEU A 137 -18.81 -1.92 0.35
N VAL A 138 -18.41 -0.86 1.03
CA VAL A 138 -18.32 -0.79 2.49
C VAL A 138 -19.10 0.42 2.97
N GLU A 139 -20.25 0.20 3.60
CA GLU A 139 -21.00 1.27 4.25
C GLU A 139 -20.29 1.73 5.53
N LYS A 140 -20.19 3.06 5.72
CA LYS A 140 -19.58 3.67 6.92
C LYS A 140 -20.58 4.41 7.80
N GLY A 141 -21.86 4.32 7.46
CA GLY A 141 -22.96 5.05 8.07
C GLY A 141 -24.03 5.35 7.02
N GLU A 142 -25.04 6.14 7.39
CA GLU A 142 -26.20 6.40 6.52
C GLU A 142 -25.88 7.15 5.22
N ARG A 143 -24.74 7.84 5.16
CA ARG A 143 -24.38 8.77 4.07
C ARG A 143 -23.11 8.40 3.34
N ASP A 144 -22.19 7.70 4.01
CA ASP A 144 -20.82 7.50 3.53
C ASP A 144 -20.63 6.03 3.08
N LEU A 145 -20.10 5.84 1.88
CA LEU A 145 -19.79 4.53 1.30
C LEU A 145 -18.40 4.54 0.69
N ASP A 146 -17.58 3.54 1.01
CA ASP A 146 -16.31 3.28 0.32
C ASP A 146 -16.52 2.17 -0.72
N ALA A 147 -16.26 2.47 -2.00
CA ALA A 147 -16.24 1.44 -3.04
C ALA A 147 -14.80 1.12 -3.42
N PHE A 148 -14.38 -0.12 -3.20
CA PHE A 148 -13.09 -0.64 -3.61
C PHE A 148 -13.22 -1.33 -4.96
N TYR A 149 -12.32 -1.02 -5.88
CA TYR A 149 -12.21 -1.64 -7.21
C TYR A 149 -10.89 -2.39 -7.24
N PHE A 150 -10.93 -3.68 -6.95
CA PHE A 150 -9.76 -4.55 -6.98
C PHE A 150 -9.51 -5.06 -8.39
N TYR A 151 -8.22 -5.13 -8.76
CA TYR A 151 -7.71 -5.58 -10.04
C TYR A 151 -6.78 -6.76 -9.77
N PHE A 152 -7.05 -7.88 -10.43
CA PHE A 152 -6.26 -9.09 -10.28
C PHE A 152 -5.38 -9.34 -11.49
N TYR A 153 -4.12 -9.69 -11.24
CA TYR A 153 -3.17 -10.13 -12.25
C TYR A 153 -2.57 -11.46 -11.80
N SER A 154 -2.40 -12.41 -12.72
CA SER A 154 -1.85 -13.74 -12.37
C SER A 154 -0.36 -13.71 -12.08
N PHE A 155 0.33 -12.64 -12.47
CA PHE A 155 1.75 -12.48 -12.26
C PHE A 155 2.09 -10.99 -12.18
N ASN A 156 2.95 -10.65 -11.24
CA ASN A 156 3.59 -9.34 -11.12
C ASN A 156 5.04 -9.51 -11.53
N GLU A 157 5.47 -8.76 -12.54
CA GLU A 157 6.88 -8.63 -12.89
C GLU A 157 7.49 -7.49 -12.07
N GLY A 158 8.49 -7.82 -11.28
CA GLY A 158 9.15 -6.90 -10.40
C GLY A 158 9.99 -5.86 -11.13
N MET A 159 10.80 -5.11 -10.39
CA MET A 159 11.63 -4.07 -10.98
C MET A 159 12.82 -4.63 -11.73
N ASN A 160 13.12 -4.05 -12.88
CA ASN A 160 14.39 -4.23 -13.57
C ASN A 160 15.44 -3.24 -13.07
N ILE A 161 16.74 -3.50 -13.30
CA ILE A 161 17.81 -2.52 -13.00
C ILE A 161 17.59 -1.16 -13.67
N SER A 162 16.98 -1.14 -14.85
CA SER A 162 16.69 0.09 -15.60
C SER A 162 15.66 0.97 -14.89
N GLN A 163 14.93 0.43 -13.91
CA GLN A 163 13.94 1.10 -13.09
C GLN A 163 14.54 1.64 -11.77
N VAL A 164 15.86 1.76 -11.68
CA VAL A 164 16.54 2.32 -10.50
C VAL A 164 17.20 3.66 -10.85
N LEU A 165 17.03 4.67 -10.00
CA LEU A 165 17.63 5.99 -10.19
C LEU A 165 19.14 6.01 -9.93
N GLU A 166 19.84 6.95 -10.59
CA GLU A 166 21.23 7.30 -10.24
C GLU A 166 21.27 7.87 -8.80
N PRO A 167 22.23 7.45 -7.95
CA PRO A 167 23.39 6.60 -8.23
C PRO A 167 23.22 5.12 -7.89
N PHE A 168 22.04 4.71 -7.40
CA PHE A 168 21.81 3.34 -6.92
C PHE A 168 21.77 2.32 -8.05
N ASN A 169 21.42 2.72 -9.28
CA ASN A 169 21.56 1.88 -10.47
C ASN A 169 22.98 1.35 -10.70
N ARG A 170 24.02 2.04 -10.21
CA ARG A 170 25.42 1.55 -10.29
C ARG A 170 25.80 0.59 -9.17
N MET A 171 24.98 0.49 -8.12
CA MET A 171 25.24 -0.35 -6.96
C MET A 171 24.74 -1.78 -7.17
N VAL A 172 23.77 -1.98 -8.05
CA VAL A 172 23.39 -3.30 -8.54
C VAL A 172 24.46 -3.72 -9.54
N LYS A 173 25.36 -4.61 -9.12
CA LYS A 173 26.50 -5.11 -9.90
C LYS A 173 26.37 -6.61 -10.06
N GLY A 174 26.72 -7.10 -11.25
CA GLY A 174 26.72 -8.51 -11.61
C GLY A 174 26.29 -8.69 -13.06
N GLU A 175 26.70 -9.80 -13.70
CA GLU A 175 26.25 -10.15 -15.06
C GLU A 175 24.72 -10.21 -15.14
N ASN A 176 24.08 -10.70 -14.06
CA ASN A 176 22.62 -10.82 -13.91
C ASN A 176 21.89 -9.47 -13.75
N ALA A 177 22.58 -8.44 -13.28
CA ALA A 177 22.00 -7.09 -13.25
C ALA A 177 21.90 -6.50 -14.66
N GLN A 178 22.71 -6.96 -15.62
CA GLN A 178 22.71 -6.49 -17.00
C GLN A 178 21.88 -7.37 -17.94
N SER A 179 21.41 -8.53 -17.46
CA SER A 179 20.70 -9.53 -18.27
C SER A 179 19.20 -9.29 -18.41
N GLY A 180 18.68 -8.18 -17.88
CA GLY A 180 17.25 -7.89 -17.93
C GLY A 180 16.43 -8.61 -16.85
N ILE A 181 17.06 -9.17 -15.82
CA ILE A 181 16.35 -9.83 -14.72
C ILE A 181 15.55 -8.81 -13.88
N HIS A 182 14.36 -9.24 -13.48
CA HIS A 182 13.44 -8.52 -12.61
C HIS A 182 13.56 -9.01 -11.16
N PHE A 183 13.27 -8.13 -10.21
CA PHE A 183 13.33 -8.41 -8.78
C PHE A 183 12.03 -8.02 -8.09
N GLY A 184 11.49 -8.93 -7.29
CA GLY A 184 10.15 -8.83 -6.71
C GLY A 184 9.07 -9.48 -7.58
N ASP A 185 9.45 -10.41 -8.45
CA ASP A 185 8.51 -11.20 -9.23
C ASP A 185 7.66 -12.05 -8.28
N HIS A 186 6.35 -12.09 -8.49
CA HIS A 186 5.49 -13.02 -7.75
C HIS A 186 4.29 -13.45 -8.58
N VAL A 187 3.90 -14.71 -8.41
CA VAL A 187 2.63 -15.22 -8.90
C VAL A 187 1.51 -14.56 -8.08
N GLY A 188 0.45 -14.17 -8.78
CA GLY A 188 -0.72 -13.47 -8.25
C GLY A 188 -0.42 -12.03 -7.81
N ASP A 189 -1.34 -11.12 -8.08
CA ASP A 189 -1.22 -9.72 -7.68
C ASP A 189 -2.57 -9.05 -7.51
N TRP A 190 -2.67 -8.20 -6.48
CA TRP A 190 -3.89 -7.50 -6.08
C TRP A 190 -3.64 -6.01 -5.93
N GLU A 191 -4.02 -5.26 -6.95
CA GLU A 191 -4.04 -3.80 -6.97
C GLU A 191 -5.47 -3.27 -6.79
N HIS A 192 -5.63 -2.00 -6.40
CA HIS A 192 -6.95 -1.40 -6.28
C HIS A 192 -6.96 0.13 -6.27
N ASN A 193 -8.08 0.64 -6.73
CA ASN A 193 -8.55 1.96 -6.33
C ASN A 193 -9.65 1.84 -5.28
N MET A 194 -9.87 2.94 -4.55
CA MET A 194 -11.08 3.10 -3.77
C MET A 194 -11.60 4.51 -3.89
N ILE A 195 -12.92 4.64 -4.03
CA ILE A 195 -13.60 5.93 -4.08
C ILE A 195 -14.52 6.03 -2.88
N ARG A 196 -14.43 7.14 -2.14
CA ARG A 196 -15.36 7.47 -1.07
C ARG A 196 -16.50 8.30 -1.61
N PHE A 197 -17.72 7.89 -1.32
CA PHE A 197 -18.94 8.60 -1.64
C PHE A 197 -19.57 9.17 -0.36
N GLN A 198 -20.19 10.33 -0.49
CA GLN A 198 -21.08 10.93 0.50
C GLN A 198 -22.38 11.31 -0.21
N ASP A 199 -23.51 10.76 0.24
CA ASP A 199 -24.83 10.90 -0.41
C ASP A 199 -24.77 10.58 -1.92
N GLY A 200 -24.05 9.51 -2.29
CA GLY A 200 -23.85 9.09 -3.67
C GLY A 200 -22.91 9.97 -4.51
N LYS A 201 -22.31 11.02 -3.93
CA LYS A 201 -21.34 11.89 -4.62
C LYS A 201 -19.91 11.53 -4.23
N PRO A 202 -18.99 11.33 -5.19
CA PRO A 202 -17.61 11.02 -4.85
C PRO A 202 -16.91 12.22 -4.20
N THR A 203 -16.15 11.96 -3.14
CA THR A 203 -15.44 12.95 -2.31
C THR A 203 -13.92 12.81 -2.39
N GLY A 204 -13.43 11.64 -2.74
CA GLY A 204 -12.01 11.40 -2.99
C GLY A 204 -11.72 9.98 -3.44
N ILE A 205 -10.49 9.76 -3.86
CA ILE A 205 -10.00 8.50 -4.43
C ILE A 205 -8.65 8.14 -3.84
N TYR A 206 -8.41 6.84 -3.65
CA TYR A 206 -7.14 6.23 -3.31
C TYR A 206 -6.62 5.41 -4.50
N TYR A 207 -5.31 5.46 -4.72
CA TYR A 207 -4.56 4.69 -5.71
C TYR A 207 -3.54 3.82 -4.97
N SER A 208 -3.66 2.49 -5.06
CA SER A 208 -2.66 1.58 -4.48
C SER A 208 -1.36 1.62 -5.27
N GLN A 209 -0.24 1.59 -4.54
CA GLN A 209 1.10 1.61 -5.09
C GLN A 209 1.95 0.68 -4.23
N HIS A 210 2.15 -0.54 -4.69
CA HIS A 210 2.89 -1.57 -3.98
C HIS A 210 2.29 -1.79 -2.57
N VAL A 211 3.07 -1.53 -1.51
CA VAL A 211 2.66 -1.69 -0.11
C VAL A 211 1.95 -0.46 0.50
N ASP A 212 1.80 0.64 -0.24
CA ASP A 212 1.15 1.89 0.22
C ASP A 212 0.31 2.49 -0.93
N GLY A 213 0.20 3.82 -1.01
CA GLY A 213 -0.50 4.50 -2.09
C GLY A 213 -0.69 6.00 -1.87
N ALA A 214 -1.40 6.62 -2.80
CA ALA A 214 -1.69 8.04 -2.80
C ALA A 214 -3.20 8.28 -2.77
N SER A 215 -3.63 9.35 -2.11
CA SER A 215 -5.04 9.73 -2.00
C SER A 215 -5.24 11.17 -2.42
N PHE A 216 -6.32 11.43 -3.14
CA PHE A 216 -6.65 12.73 -3.69
C PHE A 216 -8.10 13.08 -3.37
N LYS A 217 -8.37 14.38 -3.15
CA LYS A 217 -9.75 14.86 -3.12
C LYS A 217 -10.35 14.73 -4.52
N TRP A 218 -11.67 14.58 -4.61
CA TRP A 218 -12.31 14.36 -5.91
C TRP A 218 -12.11 15.53 -6.87
N ASP A 219 -12.04 16.75 -6.37
CA ASP A 219 -11.81 17.99 -7.12
C ASP A 219 -10.33 18.36 -7.30
N ASP A 220 -9.40 17.48 -6.91
CA ASP A 220 -7.97 17.74 -7.04
C ASP A 220 -7.55 17.88 -8.50
N SER A 221 -6.77 18.93 -8.80
CA SER A 221 -6.25 19.23 -10.14
C SER A 221 -5.32 18.15 -10.72
N ALA A 222 -4.75 17.30 -9.87
CA ALA A 222 -3.93 16.16 -10.31
C ALA A 222 -4.76 15.03 -10.93
N LEU A 223 -6.09 15.02 -10.73
CA LEU A 223 -6.97 13.96 -11.22
C LEU A 223 -7.60 14.30 -12.57
N THR A 224 -7.16 13.61 -13.61
CA THR A 224 -7.85 13.60 -14.90
C THR A 224 -9.09 12.71 -14.83
N LYS A 225 -10.21 13.19 -15.38
CA LYS A 225 -11.47 12.44 -15.47
C LYS A 225 -12.04 12.50 -16.87
N THR A 226 -12.63 11.41 -17.32
CA THR A 226 -13.37 11.31 -18.58
C THR A 226 -14.79 10.86 -18.25
N ASP A 227 -15.80 11.62 -18.67
CA ASP A 227 -17.21 11.34 -18.39
C ASP A 227 -17.52 11.11 -16.90
N GLY A 228 -16.84 11.87 -16.02
CA GLY A 228 -17.00 11.76 -14.57
C GLY A 228 -16.19 10.63 -13.93
N ARG A 229 -15.52 9.78 -14.71
CA ARG A 229 -14.72 8.64 -14.26
C ARG A 229 -13.24 8.99 -14.17
N PRO A 230 -12.55 8.68 -13.06
CA PRO A 230 -11.13 8.99 -12.90
C PRO A 230 -10.27 8.09 -13.78
N ILE A 231 -9.24 8.70 -14.39
CA ILE A 231 -8.23 7.97 -15.16
C ILE A 231 -7.16 7.45 -14.20
N VAL A 232 -6.75 6.21 -14.45
CA VAL A 232 -5.70 5.50 -13.73
C VAL A 232 -4.69 5.01 -14.75
N TYR A 233 -3.42 5.13 -14.44
CA TYR A 233 -2.34 4.53 -15.23
C TYR A 233 -1.75 3.39 -14.41
N SER A 234 -1.84 2.18 -14.94
CA SER A 234 -1.22 0.99 -14.35
C SER A 234 0.24 0.92 -14.79
N ALA A 235 1.14 0.72 -13.84
CA ALA A 235 2.56 0.59 -14.12
C ALA A 235 2.89 -0.73 -14.82
N ARG A 236 3.89 -0.70 -15.71
CA ARG A 236 4.41 -1.90 -16.38
C ARG A 236 4.93 -2.94 -15.38
N GLY A 237 4.38 -4.14 -15.40
CA GLY A 237 4.82 -5.31 -14.63
C GLY A 237 4.38 -5.29 -13.16
N SER A 238 4.57 -4.15 -12.48
CA SER A 238 4.23 -3.97 -11.06
C SER A 238 2.76 -3.65 -10.80
N HIS A 239 2.04 -3.26 -11.84
CA HIS A 239 0.63 -2.85 -11.85
C HIS A 239 0.23 -1.74 -10.87
N ALA A 240 1.18 -1.12 -10.17
CA ALA A 240 0.93 -0.02 -9.26
C ALA A 240 0.15 1.11 -9.96
N ASN A 241 -0.83 1.69 -9.27
CA ASN A 241 -1.79 2.60 -9.84
C ASN A 241 -1.39 4.06 -9.61
N TYR A 242 -1.43 4.85 -10.68
CA TYR A 242 -1.03 6.27 -10.64
C TYR A 242 -2.05 7.19 -11.30
N PRO A 243 -2.19 8.44 -10.84
CA PRO A 243 -3.09 9.44 -11.46
C PRO A 243 -2.50 10.06 -12.73
N THR A 244 -1.20 9.84 -13.00
CA THR A 244 -0.47 10.45 -14.12
C THR A 244 0.41 9.43 -14.82
N ARG A 245 0.59 9.61 -16.13
CA ARG A 245 1.60 8.90 -16.94
C ARG A 245 3.03 9.35 -16.64
N GLY A 246 3.99 8.68 -17.26
CA GLY A 246 5.43 8.93 -17.15
C GLY A 246 6.07 8.14 -16.02
N ASN A 247 7.24 8.61 -15.60
CA ASN A 247 8.05 7.95 -14.58
C ASN A 247 7.53 8.29 -13.18
N GLN A 248 7.12 7.25 -12.44
CA GLN A 248 6.58 7.38 -11.10
C GLN A 248 7.61 6.87 -10.09
N ILE A 249 8.15 7.79 -9.28
CA ILE A 249 9.20 7.44 -8.32
C ILE A 249 8.55 6.94 -7.04
N HIS A 250 8.91 5.74 -6.61
CA HIS A 250 8.50 5.15 -5.34
C HIS A 250 9.70 4.61 -4.55
N ASN A 251 9.50 4.41 -3.25
CA ASN A 251 10.54 3.97 -2.31
C ASN A 251 11.89 4.74 -2.47
N SER A 252 11.81 6.02 -2.82
CA SER A 252 12.93 6.97 -3.06
C SER A 252 13.81 6.73 -4.28
N VAL A 253 13.90 5.52 -4.83
CA VAL A 253 14.88 5.18 -5.89
C VAL A 253 14.30 4.37 -7.04
N LEU A 254 13.11 3.81 -6.87
CA LEU A 254 12.51 2.91 -7.84
C LEU A 254 11.56 3.68 -8.75
N VAL A 255 11.46 3.24 -9.99
CA VAL A 255 10.71 3.91 -11.03
C VAL A 255 9.72 2.95 -11.67
N ASP A 256 8.44 3.25 -11.50
CA ASP A 256 7.38 2.66 -12.29
C ASP A 256 7.19 3.46 -13.59
N TYR A 257 6.94 2.75 -14.69
CA TYR A 257 6.65 3.34 -15.99
C TYR A 257 5.17 3.21 -16.29
N CYS A 258 4.54 4.34 -16.60
CA CYS A 258 3.13 4.44 -16.90
C CYS A 258 2.91 5.16 -18.23
N ASP A 259 2.04 4.66 -19.09
CA ASP A 259 1.66 5.33 -20.34
C ASP A 259 0.21 5.03 -20.75
N GLU A 260 -0.17 5.51 -21.93
CA GLU A 260 -1.51 5.36 -22.51
C GLU A 260 -1.53 4.21 -23.51
N GLY A 261 -1.19 3.00 -23.05
CA GLY A 261 -1.23 1.79 -23.86
C GLY A 261 -2.66 1.38 -24.19
N ARG A 262 -3.19 0.36 -23.50
CA ARG A 262 -4.53 -0.17 -23.77
C ARG A 262 -5.50 0.26 -22.69
N ARG A 263 -6.66 0.78 -23.10
CA ARG A 263 -7.74 1.14 -22.17
C ARG A 263 -8.45 -0.11 -21.69
N TRP A 264 -8.69 -0.18 -20.39
CA TRP A 264 -9.46 -1.20 -19.72
C TRP A 264 -10.54 -0.55 -18.86
N ASP A 265 -11.75 -1.08 -18.95
CA ASP A 265 -12.89 -0.74 -18.12
C ASP A 265 -13.20 -1.92 -17.17
N PRO A 266 -12.75 -1.85 -15.89
CA PRO A 266 -12.85 -2.99 -14.97
C PRO A 266 -14.28 -3.43 -14.69
N ILE A 267 -15.24 -2.50 -14.64
CA ILE A 267 -16.63 -2.79 -14.29
C ILE A 267 -17.41 -3.49 -15.40
N LEU A 268 -16.87 -3.58 -16.62
CA LEU A 268 -17.50 -4.35 -17.70
C LEU A 268 -17.38 -5.87 -17.47
N SER A 269 -16.42 -6.31 -16.65
CA SER A 269 -16.28 -7.71 -16.22
C SER A 269 -15.80 -7.75 -14.77
N ALA A 270 -16.75 -7.63 -13.84
CA ALA A 270 -16.47 -7.60 -12.40
C ALA A 270 -17.48 -8.42 -11.59
N TYR A 271 -17.02 -8.91 -10.44
CA TYR A 271 -17.89 -9.36 -9.35
C TYR A 271 -18.22 -8.19 -8.42
N PHE A 272 -19.43 -8.16 -7.86
CA PHE A 272 -19.88 -7.10 -6.96
C PHE A 272 -20.29 -7.67 -5.61
N TYR A 273 -19.84 -7.03 -4.53
CA TYR A 273 -20.12 -7.45 -3.16
C TYR A 273 -20.40 -6.26 -2.25
N HIS A 274 -21.30 -6.44 -1.30
CA HIS A 274 -21.44 -5.62 -0.11
C HIS A 274 -20.70 -6.29 1.04
N PHE A 275 -19.82 -5.56 1.72
CA PHE A 275 -19.11 -6.03 2.90
C PHE A 275 -19.70 -5.40 4.16
N ASP A 276 -20.26 -6.26 5.02
CA ASP A 276 -20.76 -5.90 6.33
C ASP A 276 -19.62 -5.93 7.35
N GLN A 277 -19.27 -4.76 7.87
CA GLN A 277 -18.14 -4.60 8.79
C GLN A 277 -18.38 -5.18 10.20
N GLU A 278 -19.63 -5.33 10.63
CA GLU A 278 -19.98 -5.79 11.99
C GLU A 278 -19.87 -7.31 12.10
N SER A 279 -20.47 -8.00 11.13
CA SER A 279 -20.44 -9.46 10.99
C SER A 279 -19.19 -9.96 10.27
N PHE A 280 -18.45 -9.07 9.61
CA PHE A 280 -17.31 -9.41 8.75
C PHE A 280 -17.73 -10.36 7.62
N THR A 281 -18.84 -10.07 6.95
CA THR A 281 -19.36 -10.92 5.88
C THR A 281 -19.51 -10.18 4.56
N VAL A 282 -19.32 -10.89 3.45
CA VAL A 282 -19.64 -10.39 2.11
C VAL A 282 -20.93 -11.00 1.60
N THR A 283 -21.80 -10.14 1.08
CA THR A 283 -23.01 -10.50 0.35
C THR A 283 -22.82 -10.13 -1.11
N ARG A 284 -23.08 -11.07 -2.02
CA ARG A 284 -23.01 -10.82 -3.45
C ARG A 284 -24.09 -9.81 -3.87
N LEU A 285 -23.71 -8.90 -4.75
CA LEU A 285 -24.62 -7.96 -5.40
C LEU A 285 -24.83 -8.31 -6.87
N ASP A 286 -26.02 -8.01 -7.38
CA ASP A 286 -26.32 -8.01 -8.79
C ASP A 286 -25.62 -6.83 -9.47
N PRO A 287 -24.96 -7.07 -10.62
CA PRO A 287 -24.42 -5.98 -11.42
C PRO A 287 -25.60 -5.10 -11.90
N PRO A 288 -25.42 -3.77 -11.96
CA PRO A 288 -26.52 -2.86 -12.29
C PRO A 288 -26.93 -2.90 -13.78
N ALA A 289 -26.13 -3.57 -14.63
CA ALA A 289 -26.51 -4.00 -15.97
C ALA A 289 -26.36 -5.53 -16.07
N LYS A 290 -27.11 -6.19 -16.98
CA LYS A 290 -26.94 -7.62 -17.31
C LYS A 290 -25.62 -7.88 -18.07
N SER A 291 -24.50 -7.35 -17.56
CA SER A 291 -23.18 -7.34 -18.22
C SER A 291 -22.38 -8.62 -17.98
N SER A 292 -22.81 -9.46 -17.04
CA SER A 292 -22.17 -10.73 -16.71
C SER A 292 -23.20 -11.85 -16.61
N PRO A 293 -22.85 -13.10 -16.99
CA PRO A 293 -23.71 -14.25 -16.79
C PRO A 293 -24.08 -14.40 -15.32
N THR A 294 -25.36 -14.59 -15.01
CA THR A 294 -25.80 -14.96 -13.67
C THR A 294 -25.28 -16.36 -13.38
N PRO A 295 -24.44 -16.55 -12.35
CA PRO A 295 -23.97 -17.88 -11.99
C PRO A 295 -25.10 -18.73 -11.39
N PRO A 296 -24.86 -20.03 -11.21
CA PRO A 296 -25.87 -20.93 -10.66
C PRO A 296 -26.41 -20.43 -9.31
N PRO A 297 -27.71 -20.63 -8.99
CA PRO A 297 -28.29 -20.20 -7.72
C PRO A 297 -27.61 -20.73 -6.46
N SER A 298 -26.85 -21.81 -6.57
CA SER A 298 -26.09 -22.42 -5.47
C SER A 298 -24.72 -21.77 -5.21
N SER A 299 -24.30 -20.83 -6.07
CA SER A 299 -22.96 -20.24 -6.07
C SER A 299 -23.03 -18.77 -5.66
N ASN A 300 -22.35 -18.43 -4.57
CA ASN A 300 -22.24 -17.06 -4.09
C ASN A 300 -20.91 -16.41 -4.48
N LEU A 301 -19.93 -17.22 -4.91
CA LEU A 301 -18.57 -16.83 -5.30
C LEU A 301 -17.90 -15.95 -4.23
N THR A 302 -18.07 -16.27 -2.95
CA THR A 302 -17.58 -15.43 -1.84
C THR A 302 -16.32 -15.98 -1.18
N SER A 303 -16.02 -17.26 -1.38
CA SER A 303 -14.96 -17.98 -0.67
C SER A 303 -13.57 -17.39 -0.92
N PHE A 304 -13.32 -16.89 -2.14
CA PHE A 304 -12.05 -16.24 -2.48
C PHE A 304 -11.76 -15.02 -1.58
N PHE A 305 -12.80 -14.30 -1.13
CA PHE A 305 -12.64 -13.15 -0.26
C PHE A 305 -12.15 -13.58 1.13
N TYR A 306 -12.64 -14.71 1.63
CA TYR A 306 -12.32 -15.20 2.97
C TYR A 306 -11.01 -15.98 3.04
N TYR A 307 -10.52 -16.51 1.93
CA TYR A 307 -9.23 -17.17 1.86
C TYR A 307 -8.11 -16.28 2.41
N SER A 308 -7.43 -16.76 3.45
CA SER A 308 -6.46 -15.98 4.21
C SER A 308 -5.02 -16.12 3.72
N GLY A 309 -4.76 -17.12 2.88
CA GLY A 309 -3.44 -17.50 2.40
C GLY A 309 -2.82 -16.58 1.35
N ARG A 310 -1.77 -17.10 0.71
CA ARG A 310 -1.00 -16.42 -0.34
C ARG A 310 -1.55 -16.77 -1.71
N TRP A 311 -1.88 -15.74 -2.48
CA TRP A 311 -2.25 -15.84 -3.88
C TRP A 311 -0.98 -15.95 -4.72
N GLY A 312 -0.38 -17.13 -4.74
CA GLY A 312 0.87 -17.42 -5.45
C GLY A 312 1.85 -18.24 -4.63
N ASP A 313 2.98 -18.57 -5.25
CA ASP A 313 4.12 -19.25 -4.65
C ASP A 313 4.61 -18.53 -3.38
N MET A 314 5.23 -19.29 -2.46
CA MET A 314 6.09 -18.70 -1.43
C MET A 314 7.44 -18.32 -2.03
N ALA A 315 8.06 -17.25 -1.54
CA ALA A 315 9.40 -16.83 -1.95
C ALA A 315 10.38 -18.01 -1.92
N TYR A 316 11.11 -18.23 -3.02
CA TYR A 316 11.97 -19.40 -3.14
C TYR A 316 13.15 -19.31 -2.15
N PRO A 317 13.63 -20.47 -1.65
CA PRO A 317 14.79 -20.49 -0.77
C PRO A 317 16.03 -19.98 -1.52
N ALA A 318 16.98 -19.39 -0.80
CA ALA A 318 18.24 -18.90 -1.39
C ALA A 318 19.09 -19.99 -2.07
N SER A 319 18.78 -21.27 -1.83
CA SER A 319 19.40 -22.41 -2.50
C SER A 319 18.76 -22.78 -3.83
N ASP A 320 17.58 -22.25 -4.17
CA ASP A 320 16.94 -22.51 -5.46
C ASP A 320 17.74 -21.81 -6.57
N PRO A 321 18.10 -22.50 -7.67
CA PRO A 321 18.89 -21.91 -8.75
C PRO A 321 18.18 -20.77 -9.48
N ARG A 322 16.86 -20.66 -9.38
CA ARG A 322 16.05 -19.57 -9.94
C ARG A 322 16.04 -18.34 -9.03
N GLN A 323 16.44 -18.48 -7.77
CA GLN A 323 16.39 -17.41 -6.78
C GLN A 323 17.68 -16.59 -6.77
N GLU A 324 17.58 -15.34 -7.20
CA GLU A 324 18.65 -14.36 -7.02
C GLU A 324 18.32 -13.38 -5.90
N ILE A 325 19.34 -12.87 -5.22
CA ILE A 325 19.18 -11.89 -4.15
C ILE A 325 20.15 -10.75 -4.39
N VAL A 326 19.65 -9.52 -4.49
CA VAL A 326 20.47 -8.33 -4.65
C VAL A 326 21.38 -8.20 -3.42
N PRO A 327 22.73 -8.26 -3.59
CA PRO A 327 23.64 -8.13 -2.47
C PRO A 327 23.44 -6.80 -1.73
N LYS A 328 23.59 -6.82 -0.39
CA LYS A 328 23.42 -5.68 0.53
C LYS A 328 21.99 -5.16 0.72
N PHE A 329 21.11 -5.29 -0.28
CA PHE A 329 19.71 -4.85 -0.19
C PHE A 329 18.76 -5.99 0.18
N GLY A 330 19.14 -7.25 -0.07
CA GLY A 330 18.35 -8.42 0.31
C GLY A 330 17.07 -8.59 -0.51
N ILE A 331 16.92 -7.85 -1.62
CA ILE A 331 15.76 -7.91 -2.50
C ILE A 331 15.84 -9.24 -3.27
N LYS A 332 14.79 -10.04 -3.17
CA LYS A 332 14.72 -11.33 -3.87
C LYS A 332 14.23 -11.14 -5.29
N ARG A 333 14.64 -12.06 -6.17
CA ARG A 333 14.05 -12.22 -7.50
C ARG A 333 12.59 -12.62 -7.39
N ILE A 334 12.33 -13.78 -6.77
CA ILE A 334 10.97 -14.30 -6.57
C ILE A 334 10.55 -14.05 -5.11
N GLU A 335 9.45 -13.32 -4.94
CA GLU A 335 8.83 -13.04 -3.65
C GLU A 335 7.56 -13.88 -3.47
N SER A 336 7.03 -13.90 -2.24
CA SER A 336 5.77 -14.57 -1.96
C SER A 336 4.61 -13.82 -2.60
N GLY A 337 3.65 -14.55 -3.16
CA GLY A 337 2.38 -14.00 -3.61
C GLY A 337 1.66 -13.21 -2.50
N PRO A 338 0.85 -12.20 -2.84
CA PRO A 338 0.18 -11.36 -1.86
C PRO A 338 -0.95 -12.08 -1.15
N THR A 339 -1.47 -11.48 -0.09
CA THR A 339 -2.76 -11.88 0.48
C THR A 339 -3.92 -11.21 -0.26
N GLY A 340 -5.12 -11.79 -0.15
CA GLY A 340 -6.30 -11.34 -0.88
C GLY A 340 -6.95 -10.03 -0.37
N PRO A 341 -8.06 -9.59 -1.02
CA PRO A 341 -8.73 -8.31 -0.75
C PRO A 341 -9.13 -8.06 0.70
N ARG A 342 -9.45 -9.11 1.46
CA ARG A 342 -9.76 -9.06 2.90
C ARG A 342 -8.67 -8.34 3.72
N HIS A 343 -7.41 -8.41 3.29
CA HIS A 343 -6.29 -7.83 4.01
C HIS A 343 -5.94 -6.40 3.56
N LYS A 344 -6.71 -5.81 2.64
CA LYS A 344 -6.42 -4.48 2.07
C LYS A 344 -7.08 -3.33 2.86
N HIS A 345 -7.26 -3.51 4.18
CA HIS A 345 -7.76 -2.49 5.13
C HIS A 345 -9.10 -1.84 4.71
N LEU A 346 -10.13 -2.67 4.46
CA LEU A 346 -11.46 -2.24 4.01
C LEU A 346 -12.13 -1.25 4.99
N VAL A 347 -11.90 -1.43 6.29
CA VAL A 347 -12.46 -0.58 7.35
C VAL A 347 -11.44 0.47 7.79
N ARG A 348 -11.30 1.55 7.00
CA ARG A 348 -10.37 2.66 7.27
C ARG A 348 -11.08 3.98 7.57
N LYS A 349 -10.51 4.84 8.42
CA LYS A 349 -11.09 6.16 8.76
C LYS A 349 -10.99 7.13 7.59
N GLY A 350 -9.82 7.20 6.96
CA GLY A 350 -9.55 8.07 5.82
C GLY A 350 -9.67 7.37 4.47
N LEU A 351 -9.20 8.06 3.42
CA LEU A 351 -8.97 7.44 2.11
C LEU A 351 -7.76 6.50 2.11
N LYS A 352 -6.77 6.75 2.98
CA LYS A 352 -5.59 5.90 3.14
C LYS A 352 -5.80 4.86 4.25
N PRO A 353 -5.08 3.73 4.23
CA PRO A 353 -4.97 2.85 5.38
C PRO A 353 -4.58 3.62 6.65
N ASP A 354 -5.21 3.29 7.78
CA ASP A 354 -5.02 4.02 9.04
C ASP A 354 -3.62 3.80 9.64
N GLN A 355 -3.03 2.64 9.37
CA GLN A 355 -1.67 2.33 9.78
C GLN A 355 -0.69 2.85 8.73
N ARG A 356 0.21 3.74 9.16
CA ARG A 356 1.32 4.17 8.31
C ARG A 356 2.27 3.00 8.07
N ARG A 357 2.73 2.86 6.82
CA ARG A 357 3.84 1.97 6.47
C ARG A 357 5.03 2.26 7.39
N LYS A 358 5.57 1.21 8.01
CA LYS A 358 6.81 1.30 8.78
C LYS A 358 7.97 1.35 7.79
N MET A 359 8.68 2.47 7.74
CA MET A 359 9.87 2.62 6.91
C MET A 359 11.09 2.08 7.65
N GLY A 360 11.84 1.18 7.02
CA GLY A 360 13.07 0.64 7.59
C GLY A 360 14.19 1.67 7.62
N TRP A 361 15.19 1.48 8.50
CA TRP A 361 16.36 2.38 8.61
C TRP A 361 17.12 2.55 7.29
N MET A 362 17.22 1.48 6.49
CA MET A 362 17.88 1.53 5.19
C MET A 362 17.09 2.39 4.19
N GLU A 363 15.79 2.16 4.08
CA GLU A 363 14.91 2.96 3.21
C GLU A 363 14.92 4.44 3.60
N TRP A 364 14.85 4.74 4.90
CA TRP A 364 14.97 6.10 5.42
C TRP A 364 16.32 6.75 5.06
N GLY A 365 17.42 6.01 5.25
CA GLY A 365 18.76 6.48 4.90
C GLY A 365 18.94 6.74 3.41
N VAL A 366 18.38 5.87 2.56
CA VAL A 366 18.34 6.05 1.10
C VAL A 366 17.53 7.30 0.75
N GLY A 367 16.37 7.53 1.38
CA GLY A 367 15.56 8.74 1.18
C GLY A 367 16.32 10.03 1.50
N ILE A 368 17.02 10.07 2.64
CA ILE A 368 17.89 11.21 2.99
C ILE A 368 18.99 11.39 1.94
N TYR A 369 19.68 10.32 1.57
CA TYR A 369 20.74 10.38 0.56
C TYR A 369 20.21 10.95 -0.75
N MET A 370 19.06 10.45 -1.23
CA MET A 370 18.46 10.89 -2.49
C MET A 370 17.99 12.35 -2.43
N SER A 371 17.50 12.84 -1.28
CA SER A 371 17.15 14.27 -1.13
C SER A 371 18.37 15.19 -1.24
N LEU A 372 19.53 14.76 -0.76
CA LEU A 372 20.79 15.52 -0.80
C LEU A 372 21.54 15.31 -2.12
N TYR A 373 21.23 14.26 -2.87
CA TYR A 373 22.01 13.86 -4.03
C TYR A 373 22.06 14.94 -5.13
N PRO A 374 20.93 15.48 -5.64
CA PRO A 374 20.95 16.46 -6.72
C PRO A 374 21.71 17.75 -6.37
N CYS A 375 21.57 18.24 -5.14
CA CYS A 375 22.19 19.50 -4.72
C CYS A 375 23.65 19.33 -4.32
N CYS A 376 23.95 18.27 -3.58
CA CYS A 376 25.03 18.29 -2.61
C CYS A 376 25.97 17.07 -2.74
N LEU A 377 25.47 15.94 -3.26
CA LEU A 377 26.27 14.71 -3.37
C LEU A 377 26.60 14.31 -4.82
N ARG A 378 26.07 15.02 -5.82
CA ARG A 378 26.36 14.75 -7.24
C ARG A 378 27.73 15.30 -7.66
N GLY A 379 28.56 14.44 -8.25
CA GLY A 379 29.86 14.82 -8.81
C GLY A 379 30.85 15.34 -7.77
N TRP A 380 31.51 16.46 -8.05
CA TRP A 380 32.51 17.07 -7.16
C TRP A 380 31.91 17.69 -5.88
N ARG A 381 30.61 18.04 -5.90
CA ARG A 381 29.93 18.69 -4.77
C ARG A 381 29.94 17.85 -3.50
N ARG A 382 30.00 16.51 -3.63
CA ARG A 382 30.11 15.59 -2.50
C ARG A 382 31.33 15.87 -1.62
N TRP A 383 32.45 16.26 -2.23
CA TRP A 383 33.69 16.54 -1.50
C TRP A 383 33.60 17.87 -0.75
N VAL A 384 32.96 18.87 -1.37
CA VAL A 384 32.68 20.16 -0.73
C VAL A 384 31.72 19.96 0.45
N PHE A 385 30.64 19.21 0.25
CA PHE A 385 29.67 18.90 1.30
C PHE A 385 30.31 18.11 2.46
N MET A 386 31.11 17.09 2.15
CA MET A 386 31.83 16.32 3.17
C MET A 386 32.81 17.19 3.96
N GLY A 387 33.55 18.08 3.29
CA GLY A 387 34.42 19.06 3.96
C GLY A 387 33.65 19.98 4.90
N LEU A 388 32.47 20.47 4.49
CA LEU A 388 31.60 21.30 5.32
C LEU A 388 31.09 20.52 6.53
N VAL A 389 30.63 19.28 6.35
CA VAL A 389 30.16 18.43 7.44
C VAL A 389 31.28 18.18 8.46
N ILE A 390 32.49 17.87 7.99
CA ILE A 390 33.65 17.69 8.88
C ILE A 390 33.94 18.98 9.64
N ALA A 391 33.96 20.13 8.97
CA ALA A 391 34.21 21.42 9.61
C ALA A 391 33.15 21.75 10.69
N VAL A 392 31.88 21.49 10.42
CA VAL A 392 30.78 21.68 11.39
C VAL A 392 30.91 20.74 12.58
N LEU A 393 31.19 19.46 12.35
CA LEU A 393 31.36 18.47 13.41
C LEU A 393 32.58 18.80 14.28
N SER A 394 33.71 19.12 13.67
CA SER A 394 34.91 19.56 14.39
C SER A 394 34.63 20.85 15.18
N GLY A 395 33.94 21.82 14.59
CA GLY A 395 33.52 23.04 15.27
C GLY A 395 32.60 22.79 16.47
N ALA A 396 31.64 21.87 16.35
CA ALA A 396 30.76 21.47 17.44
C ALA A 396 31.52 20.78 18.58
N VAL A 397 32.46 19.87 18.25
CA VAL A 397 33.32 19.21 19.24
C VAL A 397 34.19 20.23 19.95
N ILE A 398 34.84 21.15 19.22
CA ILE A 398 35.65 22.22 19.80
C ILE A 398 34.78 23.12 20.70
N GLY A 399 33.59 23.49 20.24
CA GLY A 399 32.63 24.28 21.01
C GLY A 399 32.21 23.59 22.31
N ALA A 400 31.92 22.29 22.26
CA ALA A 400 31.61 21.49 23.44
C ALA A 400 32.79 21.42 24.42
N VAL A 401 34.01 21.19 23.92
CA VAL A 401 35.23 21.17 24.75
C VAL A 401 35.47 22.52 25.41
N VAL A 402 35.33 23.62 24.67
CA VAL A 402 35.46 24.99 25.20
C VAL A 402 34.38 25.28 26.24
N ALA A 403 33.13 24.88 25.98
CA ALA A 403 32.02 25.04 26.91
C ALA A 403 32.25 24.26 28.22
N VAL A 404 32.69 23.00 28.12
CA VAL A 404 33.05 22.16 29.29
C VAL A 404 34.21 22.78 30.06
N LYS A 405 35.26 23.27 29.38
CA LYS A 405 36.40 23.92 30.03
C LYS A 405 35.99 25.23 30.73
N LYS A 406 35.14 26.04 30.09
CA LYS A 406 34.60 27.28 30.67
C LYS A 406 33.69 27.00 31.87
N TYR A 407 32.89 25.94 31.81
CA TYR A 407 32.06 25.48 32.92
C TYR A 407 32.89 24.98 34.11
N ARG A 408 33.93 24.17 33.86
CA ARG A 408 34.87 23.73 34.91
C ARG A 408 35.60 24.90 35.58
N ASN A 409 36.07 25.88 34.80
CA ASN A 409 36.77 27.04 35.35
C ASN A 409 35.86 27.98 36.15
N ARG A 410 34.56 28.06 35.85
CA ARG A 410 33.58 28.80 36.68
C ARG A 410 33.35 28.17 38.06
N LYS A 411 33.71 26.89 38.25
CA LYS A 411 33.63 26.20 39.55
C LYS A 411 34.84 26.48 40.47
N TYR A 412 35.91 27.07 39.92
CA TYR A 412 37.09 27.49 40.68
C TYR A 412 37.16 29.02 40.71
N THR A 413 36.31 29.64 41.53
CA THR A 413 36.53 31.02 41.96
C THR A 413 37.63 30.98 43.03
N ARG A 414 38.76 31.65 42.78
CA ARG A 414 39.84 31.86 43.77
C ARG A 414 39.23 32.47 45.04
N LEU A 415 39.28 31.74 46.15
CA LEU A 415 39.30 32.37 47.47
C LEU A 415 40.67 33.03 47.62
N HIS A 416 40.69 34.34 47.92
CA HIS A 416 41.92 35.05 48.26
C HIS A 416 42.57 34.36 49.46
N ALA A 417 43.82 33.93 49.31
CA ALA A 417 44.61 33.37 50.39
C ALA A 417 45.08 34.53 51.29
N GLU A 418 44.70 34.47 52.57
CA GLU A 418 45.44 35.11 53.64
C GLU A 418 46.50 34.12 54.14
N ASP A 419 47.73 34.62 54.30
CA ASP A 419 48.92 33.87 54.66
C ASP A 419 48.79 33.21 56.05
N ILE A 420 49.06 31.90 56.15
CA ILE A 420 49.29 31.21 57.44
C ILE A 420 50.55 30.32 57.31
N PRO A 421 51.46 30.33 58.30
CA PRO A 421 52.86 29.95 58.12
C PRO A 421 53.10 28.45 58.23
N LEU A 422 54.19 28.01 57.61
CA LEU A 422 54.79 26.68 57.72
C LEU A 422 55.39 26.48 59.13
N ASP A 423 54.90 25.50 59.88
CA ASP A 423 55.69 24.86 60.94
C ASP A 423 55.28 23.39 61.15
N ASP A 424 56.30 22.60 61.48
CA ASP A 424 56.32 21.23 61.99
C ASP A 424 55.91 20.05 61.08
N PHE A 425 56.83 19.68 60.19
CA PHE A 425 57.01 18.26 59.82
C PHE A 425 58.16 17.67 60.64
N ALA A 426 57.82 16.98 61.73
CA ALA A 426 58.72 16.05 62.40
C ALA A 426 58.77 14.73 61.60
N LEU A 427 59.98 14.33 61.23
CA LEU A 427 60.31 13.03 60.63
C LEU A 427 60.30 11.94 61.71
N GLU A 428 59.65 10.81 61.43
CA GLU A 428 60.01 9.53 62.03
C GLU A 428 59.96 8.44 60.94
N ASP A 429 61.14 8.05 60.48
CA ASP A 429 61.38 6.83 59.72
C ASP A 429 61.52 5.65 60.71
N GLY A 430 60.88 4.52 60.42
CA GLY A 430 61.07 3.32 61.24
C GLY A 430 60.24 2.09 60.87
N ALA A 431 60.66 1.42 59.78
CA ALA A 431 60.71 -0.04 59.59
C ALA A 431 59.46 -0.93 59.84
N LEU A 432 59.04 -1.71 58.82
CA LEU A 432 59.31 -3.16 58.73
C LEU A 432 58.54 -3.85 57.58
N LEU A 433 59.27 -4.78 56.98
CA LEU A 433 58.98 -5.75 55.92
C LEU A 433 57.65 -6.53 56.05
N SER A 434 57.03 -6.89 54.90
CA SER A 434 56.81 -8.29 54.45
C SER A 434 55.54 -8.51 53.61
N SER A 435 55.69 -9.35 52.57
CA SER A 435 54.67 -10.12 51.82
C SER A 435 53.85 -9.33 50.78
N SER A 436 53.43 -9.88 49.65
CA SER A 436 53.83 -11.01 48.78
C SER A 436 52.84 -10.96 47.62
N ASP A 437 53.33 -11.21 46.41
CA ASP A 437 52.63 -11.81 45.26
C ASP A 437 51.27 -11.25 44.79
N GLU A 438 51.24 -10.73 43.55
CA GLU A 438 50.18 -11.03 42.59
C GLU A 438 50.59 -10.59 41.17
N GLU A 439 50.97 -11.54 40.31
CA GLU A 439 50.91 -11.41 38.86
C GLU A 439 50.53 -12.76 38.22
N ASP A 440 49.35 -12.80 37.60
CA ASP A 440 49.15 -12.97 36.15
C ASP A 440 48.11 -14.02 35.70
N ALA A 441 47.43 -13.60 34.61
CA ALA A 441 46.88 -14.38 33.50
C ALA A 441 45.51 -15.09 33.61
N GLY A 442 44.52 -14.50 32.91
CA GLY A 442 44.05 -15.07 31.64
C GLY A 442 42.85 -16.03 31.63
N LYS A 443 41.72 -15.57 31.07
CA LYS A 443 40.64 -16.39 30.47
C LYS A 443 40.21 -15.71 29.17
N SER A 444 39.80 -16.36 28.08
CA SER A 444 39.78 -17.75 27.63
C SER A 444 39.32 -17.69 26.17
N SER A 445 39.93 -18.49 25.29
CA SER A 445 39.54 -18.67 23.90
C SER A 445 38.99 -20.09 23.69
N LYS A 446 37.76 -20.16 23.17
CA LYS A 446 37.22 -21.04 22.11
C LYS A 446 37.69 -22.50 21.93
N PHE A 447 36.65 -23.34 21.74
CA PHE A 447 36.46 -24.43 20.75
C PHE A 447 37.00 -25.86 21.03
N ALA A 448 36.06 -26.82 21.12
CA ALA A 448 36.05 -28.13 20.41
C ALA A 448 34.70 -28.83 20.71
N LYS A 449 33.79 -29.05 19.73
CA LYS A 449 33.65 -30.17 18.77
C LYS A 449 33.27 -31.54 19.39
N ARG A 450 32.09 -32.02 18.95
CA ARG A 450 31.62 -33.41 18.72
C ARG A 450 31.60 -34.41 19.88
N HIS A 451 30.42 -34.91 20.19
CA HIS A 451 30.00 -36.25 19.77
C HIS A 451 28.52 -36.27 19.42
#